data_AF-A0A2D9LD55-F1
#
_entry.id   AF-A0A2D9LD55-F1
#
_cell.length_a   1.000
_cell.length_b   1.000
_cell.length_c   1.000
_cell.angle_alpha   90.00
_cell.angle_beta   90.00
_cell.angle_gamma   90.00
#
_symmetry.space_group_name_H-M   'P 1'
#
loop_
_entity.id
_entity.type
_entity.pdbx_description
1 polymer ?
#
loop_
_entity_poly.entity_id
_entity_poly.type
_entity_poly.pdbx_seq_one_letter_code
_entity_poly.pdbx_strand_id
1 'polypeptide(L)'
;MRALAQYVMRGPLQAGGVAAVTTAVPLLFWIGAAVTGLVVLRLGIRQGLNIGLWALIPAIGWAVYGQDPTALAGLLQVMLMASIIRTTLSWERALLSGAFLAILTGLMLP
;
A
#
# COMPACT_ATOMS: atom_id res chain seq x y z
N MET A 1 6.93 15.77 -3.69
CA MET A 1 6.41 14.54 -4.32
C MET A 1 7.19 14.04 -5.53
N ARG A 2 7.55 14.88 -6.52
CA ARG A 2 8.26 14.42 -7.74
C ARG A 2 9.61 13.75 -7.49
N ALA A 3 10.43 14.29 -6.58
CA ALA A 3 11.75 13.73 -6.26
C ALA A 3 11.67 12.32 -5.63
N LEU A 4 10.73 12.12 -4.71
CA LEU A 4 10.52 10.81 -4.08
C LEU A 4 10.03 9.77 -5.11
N ALA A 5 9.08 10.14 -5.96
CA ALA A 5 8.61 9.27 -7.03
C ALA A 5 9.74 8.88 -7.98
N GLN A 6 10.59 9.85 -8.36
CA GLN A 6 11.77 9.57 -9.18
C GLN A 6 12.75 8.62 -8.49
N TYR A 7 13.01 8.80 -7.20
CA TYR A 7 13.92 7.94 -6.44
C TYR A 7 13.40 6.50 -6.33
N VAL A 8 12.14 6.34 -5.92
CA VAL A 8 11.47 5.03 -5.79
C VAL A 8 11.44 4.29 -7.14
N MET A 9 11.30 5.01 -8.25
CA MET A 9 11.28 4.42 -9.59
C MET A 9 12.67 4.06 -10.15
N ARG A 10 13.77 4.33 -9.44
CA ARG A 10 15.12 3.94 -9.89
C ARG A 10 15.35 2.43 -9.81
N GLY A 11 14.61 1.71 -8.98
CA GLY A 11 14.74 0.27 -8.86
C GLY A 11 13.93 -0.35 -7.72
N PRO A 12 13.85 -1.70 -7.69
CA PRO A 12 13.04 -2.43 -6.73
C PRO A 12 13.54 -2.30 -5.29
N LEU A 13 14.86 -2.18 -5.08
CA LEU A 13 15.46 -2.01 -3.76
C LEU A 13 15.13 -0.64 -3.16
N GLN A 14 15.16 0.43 -3.98
CA GLN A 14 14.79 1.77 -3.54
C GLN A 14 13.30 1.82 -3.17
N ALA A 15 12.44 1.24 -4.01
CA ALA A 15 11.02 1.19 -3.74
C ALA A 15 10.68 0.35 -2.50
N GLY A 16 11.22 -0.86 -2.39
CA GLY A 16 11.01 -1.76 -1.25
C GLY A 16 11.55 -1.17 0.05
N GLY A 17 12.74 -0.56 0.02
CA GLY A 17 13.34 0.09 1.18
C GLY A 17 12.51 1.28 1.66
N VAL A 18 12.09 2.19 0.77
CA VAL A 18 11.22 3.31 1.15
C VAL A 18 9.89 2.79 1.67
N ALA A 19 9.28 1.80 1.01
CA ALA A 19 8.00 1.25 1.43
C ALA A 19 8.09 0.62 2.82
N ALA A 20 9.09 -0.23 3.08
CA ALA A 20 9.31 -0.85 4.39
C ALA A 20 9.61 0.18 5.48
N VAL A 21 10.57 1.10 5.26
CA VAL A 21 10.98 2.08 6.27
C VAL A 21 9.84 3.02 6.61
N THR A 22 9.10 3.52 5.61
CA THR A 22 7.98 4.42 5.88
C THR A 22 6.79 3.71 6.51
N THR A 23 6.54 2.44 6.18
CA THR A 23 5.53 1.62 6.88
C THR A 23 5.94 1.23 8.30
N ALA A 24 7.23 1.12 8.59
CA ALA A 24 7.72 0.89 9.95
C ALA A 24 7.51 2.10 10.87
N VAL A 25 7.44 3.32 10.33
CA VAL A 25 7.23 4.53 11.13
C VAL A 25 5.73 4.83 11.26
N PRO A 26 5.15 4.88 12.48
CA PRO A 26 3.69 4.95 12.70
C PRO A 26 2.95 6.06 11.97
N LEU A 27 3.56 7.24 11.81
CA LEU A 27 2.91 8.38 11.14
C LEU A 27 3.19 8.44 9.64
N LEU A 28 4.07 7.57 9.10
CA LEU A 28 4.50 7.59 7.70
C LEU A 28 4.00 6.40 6.88
N PHE A 29 3.20 5.50 7.46
CA PHE A 29 2.75 4.28 6.78
C PHE A 29 2.02 4.53 5.47
N TRP A 30 1.29 5.63 5.37
CA TRP A 30 0.58 6.05 4.17
C TRP A 30 1.54 6.34 3.01
N ILE A 31 2.79 6.74 3.28
CA ILE A 31 3.82 6.89 2.24
C ILE A 31 4.20 5.53 1.68
N GLY A 32 4.37 4.51 2.52
CA GLY A 32 4.71 3.15 2.07
C GLY A 32 3.59 2.53 1.24
N ALA A 33 2.34 2.76 1.66
CA ALA A 33 1.15 2.41 0.86
C ALA A 33 1.13 3.15 -0.48
N ALA A 34 1.37 4.47 -0.50
CA ALA A 34 1.40 5.28 -1.71
C ALA A 34 2.53 4.87 -2.67
N VAL A 35 3.72 4.53 -2.15
CA VAL A 35 4.83 3.99 -2.93
C VAL A 35 4.44 2.67 -3.58
N THR A 36 3.84 1.76 -2.82
CA THR A 36 3.38 0.47 -3.33
C THR A 36 2.31 0.66 -4.42
N GLY A 37 1.32 1.52 -4.18
CA GLY A 37 0.28 1.86 -5.16
C GLY A 37 0.85 2.51 -6.42
N LEU A 38 1.80 3.43 -6.29
CA LEU A 38 2.48 4.05 -7.43
C LEU A 38 3.22 3.02 -8.27
N VAL A 39 3.89 2.06 -7.65
CA VAL A 39 4.58 0.96 -8.35
C VAL A 39 3.57 0.05 -9.05
N VAL A 40 2.46 -0.30 -8.38
CA VAL A 40 1.36 -1.04 -9.04
C VAL A 40 0.92 -0.30 -10.30
N LEU A 41 0.67 1.01 -10.21
CA LEU A 41 0.17 1.84 -11.32
C LEU A 41 1.19 2.09 -12.43
N ARG A 42 2.49 2.13 -12.13
CA ARG A 42 3.54 2.45 -13.13
C ARG A 42 4.22 1.21 -13.69
N LEU A 43 4.55 0.23 -12.86
CA LEU A 43 5.39 -0.92 -13.22
C LEU A 43 4.61 -2.25 -13.29
N GLY A 44 3.39 -2.30 -12.79
CA GLY A 44 2.53 -3.48 -12.87
C GLY A 44 2.21 -4.08 -11.52
N ILE A 45 1.13 -4.87 -11.48
CA ILE A 45 0.67 -5.54 -10.26
C ILE A 45 1.76 -6.46 -9.70
N ARG A 46 2.45 -7.23 -10.55
CA ARG A 46 3.54 -8.12 -10.10
C ARG A 46 4.66 -7.37 -9.38
N GLN A 47 5.11 -6.26 -9.95
CA GLN A 47 6.17 -5.44 -9.35
C GLN A 47 5.69 -4.78 -8.06
N GLY A 48 4.45 -4.27 -8.08
CA GLY A 48 3.78 -3.69 -6.92
C GLY A 48 3.61 -4.67 -5.77
N LEU A 49 3.26 -5.92 -6.05
CA LEU A 49 3.17 -6.99 -5.05
C LEU A 49 4.54 -7.28 -4.43
N ASN A 50 5.60 -7.39 -5.24
CA ASN A 50 6.96 -7.61 -4.73
C ASN A 50 7.38 -6.50 -3.75
N ILE A 51 7.11 -5.24 -4.09
CA ILE A 51 7.39 -4.10 -3.19
C ILE A 51 6.44 -4.07 -1.98
N GLY A 52 5.17 -4.42 -2.18
CA GLY A 52 4.17 -4.54 -1.12
C GLY A 52 4.54 -5.60 -0.07
N LEU A 53 5.20 -6.69 -0.45
CA LEU A 53 5.70 -7.70 0.49
C LEU A 53 6.67 -7.10 1.52
N TRP A 54 7.52 -6.16 1.11
CA TRP A 54 8.44 -5.47 2.03
C TRP A 54 7.71 -4.53 2.98
N ALA A 55 6.66 -3.85 2.52
CA ALA A 55 5.82 -3.00 3.37
C ALA A 55 4.89 -3.81 4.30
N LEU A 56 4.51 -5.03 3.89
CA LEU A 56 3.67 -5.91 4.69
C LEU A 56 4.35 -6.35 5.98
N ILE A 57 5.68 -6.56 5.97
CA ILE A 57 6.44 -6.99 7.15
C ILE A 57 6.21 -6.05 8.36
N PRO A 58 6.53 -4.73 8.28
CA PRO A 58 6.26 -3.81 9.37
C PRO A 58 4.77 -3.58 9.62
N ALA A 59 3.92 -3.62 8.59
CA ALA A 59 2.48 -3.46 8.76
C ALA A 59 1.87 -4.58 9.63
N ILE A 60 2.28 -5.84 9.39
CA ILE A 60 1.91 -6.98 10.21
C ILE A 60 2.52 -6.85 11.61
N GLY A 61 3.76 -6.36 11.71
CA GLY A 61 4.40 -6.05 12.98
C GLY A 61 3.55 -5.13 13.86
N TRP A 62 3.04 -4.03 13.29
CA TRP A 62 2.13 -3.12 13.99
C TRP A 62 0.80 -3.76 14.35
N ALA A 63 0.21 -4.53 13.43
CA ALA A 63 -1.07 -5.20 13.68
C ALA A 63 -0.98 -6.21 14.85
N VAL A 64 0.10 -6.99 14.92
CA VAL A 64 0.27 -8.06 15.91
C VAL A 64 0.86 -7.55 17.23
N TYR A 65 1.95 -6.78 17.17
CA TYR A 65 2.67 -6.34 18.37
C TYR A 65 2.22 -4.96 18.86
N GLY A 66 1.87 -4.05 17.94
CA GLY A 66 1.35 -2.73 18.28
C GLY A 66 -0.15 -2.71 18.53
N GLN A 67 -0.84 -3.81 18.28
CA GLN A 67 -2.31 -3.93 18.30
C GLN A 67 -3.00 -2.87 17.43
N ASP A 68 -2.30 -2.35 16.42
CA ASP A 68 -2.77 -1.30 15.51
C ASP A 68 -2.66 -1.80 14.05
N PRO A 69 -3.77 -2.26 13.46
CA PRO A 69 -3.79 -2.74 12.08
C PRO A 69 -4.02 -1.63 11.06
N THR A 70 -3.99 -0.35 11.45
CA THR A 70 -4.22 0.79 10.53
C THR A 70 -3.26 0.77 9.34
N ALA A 71 -1.97 0.50 9.60
CA ALA A 71 -0.96 0.42 8.55
C ALA A 71 -1.23 -0.73 7.56
N LEU A 72 -1.68 -1.89 8.08
CA LEU A 72 -2.02 -3.06 7.29
C LEU A 72 -3.27 -2.81 6.44
N ALA A 73 -4.33 -2.29 7.06
CA ALA A 73 -5.57 -1.96 6.37
C ALA A 73 -5.33 -0.95 5.24
N GLY A 74 -4.59 0.13 5.52
CA GLY A 74 -4.27 1.16 4.53
C GLY A 74 -3.43 0.62 3.37
N LEU A 75 -2.42 -0.21 3.64
CA LEU A 75 -1.60 -0.83 2.61
C LEU A 75 -2.44 -1.73 1.68
N LEU A 76 -3.25 -2.62 2.26
CA LEU A 76 -4.12 -3.53 1.51
C LEU A 76 -5.15 -2.75 0.67
N GLN A 77 -5.72 -1.69 1.22
CA GLN A 77 -6.69 -0.85 0.53
C GLN A 77 -6.07 -0.15 -0.68
N VAL A 78 -4.89 0.45 -0.53
CA VAL A 78 -4.19 1.07 -1.68
C VAL A 78 -3.81 0.02 -2.72
N MET A 79 -3.32 -1.14 -2.31
CA MET A 79 -2.96 -2.22 -3.25
C MET A 79 -4.16 -2.72 -4.04
N LEU A 80 -5.31 -2.91 -3.39
CA LEU A 80 -6.56 -3.31 -4.03
C LEU A 80 -7.03 -2.26 -5.05
N MET A 81 -7.17 -1.01 -4.62
CA MET A 81 -7.66 0.07 -5.46
C MET A 81 -6.73 0.35 -6.65
N ALA A 82 -5.40 0.37 -6.41
CA ALA A 82 -4.41 0.56 -7.47
C ALA A 82 -4.43 -0.57 -8.50
N SER A 83 -4.66 -1.80 -8.06
CA SER A 83 -4.76 -2.96 -8.97
C SER A 83 -6.04 -2.91 -9.81
N ILE A 84 -7.16 -2.51 -9.22
CA ILE A 84 -8.45 -2.42 -9.92
C ILE A 84 -8.44 -1.27 -10.91
N ILE A 85 -7.98 -0.08 -10.53
CA ILE A 85 -7.94 1.05 -11.46
C ILE A 85 -6.97 0.78 -12.61
N ARG A 86 -5.84 0.09 -12.36
CA ARG A 86 -4.90 -0.29 -13.43
C ARG A 86 -5.52 -1.24 -14.45
N THR A 87 -6.34 -2.20 -14.00
CA THR A 87 -6.88 -3.26 -14.85
C THR A 87 -8.18 -2.88 -15.52
N THR A 88 -9.01 -2.07 -14.85
CA THR A 88 -10.34 -1.72 -15.34
C THR A 88 -10.43 -0.29 -15.87
N LEU A 89 -9.46 0.57 -15.55
CA LEU A 89 -9.49 2.02 -15.82
C LEU A 89 -10.76 2.74 -15.31
N SER A 90 -11.50 2.09 -14.39
CA SER A 90 -12.74 2.61 -13.82
C SER A 90 -12.50 3.07 -12.39
N TRP A 91 -12.70 4.36 -12.15
CA TRP A 91 -12.69 4.94 -10.81
C TRP A 91 -13.83 4.41 -9.94
N GLU A 92 -15.00 4.16 -10.54
CA GLU A 92 -16.16 3.62 -9.84
C GLU A 92 -15.84 2.27 -9.21
N ARG A 93 -15.30 1.32 -9.99
CA ARG A 93 -14.91 -0.01 -9.47
C ARG A 93 -13.85 0.08 -8.39
N ALA A 94 -12.87 0.97 -8.56
CA ALA A 94 -11.83 1.18 -7.56
C ALA A 94 -12.42 1.73 -6.25
N LEU A 95 -13.27 2.74 -6.30
CA LEU A 95 -13.91 3.33 -5.13
C LEU A 95 -14.87 2.36 -4.44
N LEU A 96 -15.69 1.62 -5.20
CA LEU A 96 -16.58 0.60 -4.65
C LEU A 96 -15.80 -0.50 -3.93
N SER A 97 -14.71 -1.00 -4.52
CA SER A 97 -13.85 -2.00 -3.88
C SER A 97 -13.15 -1.46 -2.63
N GLY A 98 -12.71 -0.19 -2.66
CA GLY A 98 -12.09 0.47 -1.53
C GLY A 98 -13.06 0.69 -0.37
N ALA A 99 -14.30 1.10 -0.68
CA ALA A 99 -15.38 1.25 0.29
C ALA A 99 -15.78 -0.11 0.90
N PHE A 100 -15.92 -1.15 0.08
CA PHE A 100 -16.18 -2.50 0.55
C PHE A 100 -15.10 -2.98 1.53
N LEU A 101 -13.82 -2.84 1.17
CA LEU A 101 -12.74 -3.24 2.06
C LEU A 101 -12.68 -2.38 3.33
N ALA A 102 -12.96 -1.07 3.23
CA ALA A 102 -13.02 -0.18 4.40
C ALA A 102 -14.09 -0.62 5.41
N ILE A 103 -15.29 -0.95 4.91
CA ILE A 103 -16.39 -1.47 5.73
C ILE A 103 -15.97 -2.78 6.39
N LEU A 104 -15.40 -3.72 5.64
CA LEU A 104 -14.92 -4.98 6.20
C LEU A 104 -13.87 -4.76 7.31
N THR A 105 -12.90 -3.88 7.08
CA THR A 105 -11.88 -3.57 8.09
C THR A 105 -12.48 -2.90 9.31
N GLY A 106 -13.44 -1.98 9.14
CA GLY A 106 -14.13 -1.31 10.24
C GLY A 106 -15.04 -2.23 11.05
N LEU A 107 -15.54 -3.33 10.46
CA LEU A 107 -16.32 -4.36 11.16
C LEU A 107 -15.43 -5.38 11.90
N MET A 108 -14.21 -5.61 11.42
CA MET A 108 -13.23 -6.52 12.05
C MET A 108 -12.49 -5.85 13.22
N LEU A 109 -12.39 -4.52 13.19
CA LEU A 109 -11.75 -3.71 14.23
C LEU A 109 -12.78 -3.38 15.33
N PRO A 110 -12.45 -3.61 16.61
CA PRO A 110 -13.34 -3.29 17.73
C PRO A 110 -13.55 -1.79 17.93
#